data_AF-A0A2N7PXA4-F1
#
_entry.id   AF-A0A2N7PXA4-F1
#
_cell.length_a   1.000
_cell.length_b   1.000
_cell.length_c   1.000
_cell.angle_alpha   90.00
_cell.angle_beta   90.00
_cell.angle_gamma   90.00
#
_symmetry.space_group_name_H-M   'P 1'
#
loop_
_entity.id
_entity.type
_entity.pdbx_description
1 polymer ?
#
loop_
_entity_poly.entity_id
_entity_poly.type
_entity_poly.pdbx_seq_one_letter_code
_entity_poly.pdbx_strand_id
1 'polypeptide(L)'
;MSFSDALKRHKVFPEVLIHLVRIGEETGTLSGVLKDAAEHLQKIDDIISNTKRALMYPLFVSFSMFGAAAFWMFYVLPKLTAVFSTMGLKLPLPTVLLIKSVAFLNHYWWIFPLVFGMFFVGFFLLKLSEKGKFFLDSVMYKMPIFGTLILTSNLAFFFEYEALLLRVGVSITNSLDIIKKAFKNLVFKSAVENTNESIKNGMGLSESFRKNKIFEPFIIRMISAGEKTGEIDKQMSYIANSYYTKVNRMVEVMEKTIEPIVLTIAGVFFFIIVLALIVPVYQLVSKMGAVR
;
A
#
# COMPACT_ATOMS: atom_id res chain seq x y z
N MET A 1 35.93 20.33 7.58
CA MET A 1 34.70 19.54 7.79
C MET A 1 34.15 19.25 6.42
N SER A 2 33.92 17.99 6.07
CA SER A 2 33.39 17.65 4.75
C SER A 2 31.91 18.08 4.66
N PHE A 3 31.44 18.31 3.45
CA PHE A 3 30.03 18.57 3.15
C PHE A 3 29.16 17.37 3.55
N SER A 4 29.62 16.14 3.30
CA SER A 4 28.95 14.92 3.77
C SER A 4 28.76 14.88 5.29
N ASP A 5 29.76 15.32 6.07
CA ASP A 5 29.67 15.40 7.54
C ASP A 5 28.66 16.47 8.00
N ALA A 6 28.55 17.58 7.27
CA ALA A 6 27.56 18.60 7.54
C ALA A 6 26.13 18.08 7.28
N LEU A 7 25.89 17.39 6.15
CA LEU A 7 24.60 16.80 5.82
C LEU A 7 24.16 15.75 6.85
N LYS A 8 25.09 14.91 7.33
CA LYS A 8 24.81 13.86 8.31
C LYS A 8 24.24 14.37 9.64
N ARG A 9 24.50 15.64 9.99
CA ARG A 9 23.94 16.26 11.21
C ARG A 9 22.43 16.51 11.11
N HIS A 10 21.87 16.49 9.90
CA HIS A 10 20.45 16.73 9.66
C HIS A 10 19.71 15.45 9.28
N LYS A 11 18.64 15.12 10.01
CA LYS A 11 17.84 13.90 9.78
C LYS A 11 16.92 13.94 8.55
N VAL A 12 16.98 15.02 7.75
CA VAL A 12 16.17 15.19 6.53
C VAL A 12 16.80 14.50 5.32
N PHE A 13 18.10 14.24 5.34
CA PHE A 13 18.81 13.65 4.21
C PHE A 13 18.85 12.12 4.31
N PRO A 14 18.43 11.38 3.26
CA PRO A 14 18.57 9.93 3.23
C PRO A 14 20.05 9.51 3.30
N GLU A 15 20.33 8.37 3.95
CA GLU A 15 21.69 7.79 4.05
C GLU A 15 22.39 7.70 2.69
N VAL A 16 21.67 7.30 1.64
CA VAL A 16 22.22 7.16 0.29
C VAL A 16 22.72 8.50 -0.26
N LEU A 17 22.00 9.60 -0.04
CA LEU A 17 22.48 10.93 -0.44
C LEU A 17 23.79 11.29 0.26
N ILE A 18 23.90 10.98 1.56
CA ILE A 18 25.10 11.27 2.35
C ILE A 18 26.30 10.45 1.82
N HIS A 19 26.11 9.17 1.51
CA HIS A 19 27.15 8.31 0.94
C HIS A 19 27.57 8.77 -0.46
N LEU A 20 26.60 9.14 -1.30
CA LEU A 20 26.87 9.67 -2.63
C LEU A 20 27.68 10.98 -2.55
N VAL A 21 27.26 11.93 -1.74
CA VAL A 21 28.00 13.18 -1.54
C VAL A 21 29.42 12.91 -1.05
N ARG A 22 29.60 11.99 -0.11
CA ARG A 22 30.94 11.60 0.38
C ARG A 22 31.82 11.07 -0.75
N ILE A 23 31.31 10.18 -1.60
CA ILE A 23 32.07 9.65 -2.74
C ILE A 23 32.36 10.75 -3.77
N GLY A 24 31.40 11.65 -4.00
CA GLY A 24 31.59 12.81 -4.88
C GLY A 24 32.65 13.79 -4.36
N GLU A 25 32.79 13.92 -3.04
CA GLU A 25 33.87 14.69 -2.41
C GLU A 25 35.23 13.99 -2.54
N GLU A 26 35.29 12.69 -2.27
CA GLU A 26 36.51 11.88 -2.36
C GLU A 26 37.03 11.79 -3.81
N THR A 27 36.13 11.79 -4.80
CA THR A 27 36.46 11.65 -6.24
C THR A 27 36.49 12.98 -7.01
N GLY A 28 36.13 14.10 -6.38
CA GLY A 28 36.04 15.42 -7.03
C GLY A 28 34.89 15.56 -8.04
N THR A 29 33.92 14.64 -8.06
CA THR A 29 32.78 14.59 -9.00
C THR A 29 31.46 15.08 -8.40
N LEU A 30 31.53 15.85 -7.30
CA LEU A 30 30.38 16.26 -6.51
C LEU A 30 29.19 16.82 -7.32
N SER A 31 29.45 17.61 -8.36
CA SER A 31 28.39 18.18 -9.22
C SER A 31 27.54 17.10 -9.91
N GLY A 32 28.20 16.09 -10.52
CA GLY A 32 27.50 14.99 -11.18
C GLY A 32 26.74 14.12 -10.18
N VAL A 33 27.34 13.85 -9.03
CA VAL A 33 26.71 13.05 -7.98
C VAL A 33 25.49 13.75 -7.37
N LEU A 34 25.55 15.08 -7.20
CA LEU A 34 24.40 15.86 -6.74
C LEU A 34 23.27 15.87 -7.77
N LYS A 35 23.59 15.95 -9.08
CA LYS A 35 22.60 15.83 -10.15
C LYS A 35 21.94 14.45 -10.12
N ASP A 36 22.73 13.39 -10.06
CA ASP A 36 22.24 12.01 -10.00
C ASP A 36 21.34 11.77 -8.77
N ALA A 37 21.73 12.32 -7.62
CA ALA A 37 20.94 12.23 -6.40
C ALA A 37 19.65 13.04 -6.48
N ALA A 38 19.66 14.21 -7.13
CA ALA A 38 18.46 15.02 -7.35
C ALA A 38 17.46 14.30 -8.28
N GLU A 39 17.91 13.76 -9.40
CA GLU A 39 17.08 12.96 -10.32
C GLU A 39 16.46 11.75 -9.62
N HIS A 40 17.24 11.10 -8.75
CA HIS A 40 16.77 9.99 -7.92
C HIS A 40 15.70 10.42 -6.91
N LEU A 41 15.94 11.48 -6.15
CA LEU A 41 14.97 11.99 -5.18
C LEU A 41 13.66 12.43 -5.87
N GLN A 42 13.76 13.01 -7.07
CA GLN A 42 12.61 13.36 -7.89
C GLN A 42 11.79 12.13 -8.29
N LYS A 43 12.44 11.06 -8.78
CA LYS A 43 11.74 9.80 -9.06
C LYS A 43 11.05 9.22 -7.83
N ILE A 44 11.68 9.29 -6.65
CA ILE A 44 11.05 8.83 -5.41
C ILE A 44 9.80 9.65 -5.10
N ASP A 45 9.91 10.98 -5.17
CA ASP A 45 8.78 11.87 -4.93
C ASP A 45 7.65 11.63 -5.94
N ASP A 46 7.97 11.36 -7.20
CA ASP A 46 6.99 11.01 -8.23
C ASP A 46 6.27 9.70 -7.88
N ILE A 47 6.96 8.65 -7.44
CA ILE A 47 6.31 7.40 -7.00
C ILE A 47 5.36 7.68 -5.83
N ILE A 48 5.84 8.37 -4.80
CA ILE A 48 5.07 8.63 -3.58
C ILE A 48 3.87 9.51 -3.90
N SER A 49 4.06 10.58 -4.65
CA SER A 49 3.02 11.56 -4.97
C SER A 49 2.00 10.98 -5.94
N ASN A 50 2.40 10.22 -6.95
CA ASN A 50 1.49 9.49 -7.85
C ASN A 50 0.68 8.45 -7.06
N THR A 51 1.33 7.65 -6.22
CA THR A 51 0.66 6.65 -5.38
C THR A 51 -0.34 7.32 -4.44
N LYS A 52 0.03 8.44 -3.82
CA LYS A 52 -0.84 9.18 -2.91
C LYS A 52 -2.03 9.77 -3.67
N ARG A 53 -1.80 10.46 -4.79
CA ARG A 53 -2.86 11.06 -5.61
C ARG A 53 -3.89 10.01 -6.04
N ALA A 54 -3.44 8.85 -6.47
CA ALA A 54 -4.30 7.77 -6.91
C ALA A 54 -5.17 7.16 -5.79
N LEU A 55 -4.66 7.12 -4.55
CA LEU A 55 -5.40 6.58 -3.40
C LEU A 55 -6.35 7.60 -2.76
N MET A 56 -6.17 8.89 -2.99
CA MET A 56 -7.02 9.94 -2.40
C MET A 56 -8.48 9.80 -2.83
N TYR A 57 -8.72 9.55 -4.12
CA TYR A 57 -10.09 9.44 -4.64
C TYR A 57 -10.84 8.21 -4.07
N PRO A 58 -10.31 6.96 -4.14
CA PRO A 58 -10.88 5.80 -3.47
C PRO A 58 -11.20 6.04 -1.99
N LEU A 59 -10.28 6.65 -1.25
CA LEU A 59 -10.45 6.90 0.17
C LEU A 59 -11.57 7.89 0.43
N PHE A 60 -11.61 8.99 -0.33
CA PHE A 60 -12.63 10.02 -0.20
C PHE A 60 -14.04 9.49 -0.50
N VAL A 61 -14.21 8.77 -1.61
CA VAL A 61 -15.53 8.24 -1.99
C VAL A 61 -15.96 7.14 -1.03
N SER A 62 -15.06 6.24 -0.65
CA SER A 62 -15.39 5.20 0.35
C SER A 62 -15.81 5.82 1.68
N PHE A 63 -15.04 6.78 2.19
CA PHE A 63 -15.36 7.49 3.43
C PHE A 63 -16.72 8.19 3.34
N SER A 64 -16.98 8.91 2.23
CA SER A 64 -18.26 9.59 2.00
C SER A 64 -19.43 8.62 1.91
N MET A 65 -19.24 7.48 1.24
CA MET A 65 -20.25 6.44 1.08
C MET A 65 -20.60 5.78 2.42
N PHE A 66 -19.59 5.37 3.20
CA PHE A 66 -19.81 4.82 4.54
C PHE A 66 -20.44 5.86 5.48
N GLY A 67 -20.03 7.13 5.37
CA GLY A 67 -20.64 8.23 6.13
C GLY A 67 -22.11 8.44 5.80
N ALA A 68 -22.45 8.49 4.50
CA ALA A 68 -23.84 8.59 4.05
C ALA A 68 -24.67 7.37 4.49
N ALA A 69 -24.10 6.17 4.39
CA ALA A 69 -24.76 4.95 4.84
C ALA A 69 -25.03 4.96 6.35
N ALA A 70 -24.03 5.34 7.16
CA ALA A 70 -24.18 5.46 8.60
C ALA A 70 -25.22 6.52 8.98
N PHE A 71 -25.17 7.72 8.38
CA PHE A 71 -26.17 8.77 8.60
C PHE A 71 -27.58 8.26 8.27
N TRP A 72 -27.75 7.60 7.14
CA TRP A 72 -29.04 7.06 6.73
C TRP A 72 -29.53 5.99 7.72
N MET A 73 -28.66 5.07 8.14
CA MET A 73 -29.00 3.97 9.06
C MET A 73 -29.30 4.44 10.49
N PHE A 74 -28.53 5.39 11.03
CA PHE A 74 -28.67 5.83 12.43
C PHE A 74 -29.66 6.98 12.61
N TYR A 75 -29.90 7.79 11.58
CA TYR A 75 -30.76 8.97 11.71
C TYR A 75 -32.06 8.85 10.89
N VAL A 76 -31.98 8.43 9.64
CA VAL A 76 -33.14 8.42 8.72
C VAL A 76 -34.02 7.20 8.97
N LEU A 77 -33.42 6.00 8.97
CA LEU A 77 -34.16 4.75 9.12
C LEU A 77 -35.00 4.69 10.42
N PRO A 78 -34.50 5.07 11.61
CA PRO A 78 -35.28 4.98 12.84
C PRO A 78 -36.53 5.87 12.82
N LYS A 79 -36.40 7.10 12.29
CA LYS A 79 -37.53 8.04 12.17
C LYS A 79 -38.63 7.48 11.28
N LEU A 80 -38.25 6.86 10.16
CA LEU A 80 -39.21 6.22 9.26
C LEU A 80 -39.91 5.04 9.93
N THR A 81 -39.17 4.19 10.65
CA THR A 81 -39.77 3.05 11.35
C THR A 81 -40.76 3.47 12.42
N ALA A 82 -40.49 4.56 13.14
CA ALA A 82 -41.41 5.11 14.14
C ALA A 82 -42.75 5.54 13.50
N VAL A 83 -42.69 6.22 12.35
CA VAL A 83 -43.89 6.66 11.60
C VAL A 83 -44.67 5.48 11.02
N PHE A 84 -44.00 4.46 10.47
CA PHE A 84 -44.72 3.30 9.92
C PHE A 84 -45.35 2.42 11.00
N SER A 85 -44.75 2.38 12.18
CA SER A 85 -45.27 1.61 13.33
C SER A 85 -46.58 2.21 13.87
N THR A 86 -46.71 3.54 13.90
CA THR A 86 -47.96 4.21 14.35
C THR A 86 -49.11 4.03 13.35
N MET A 87 -48.81 3.79 12.07
CA MET A 87 -49.80 3.56 11.02
C MET A 87 -50.24 2.09 10.91
N GLY A 88 -49.70 1.18 11.73
CA GLY A 88 -50.04 -0.25 11.69
C GLY A 88 -49.68 -0.95 10.37
N LEU A 89 -48.74 -0.39 9.60
CA LEU A 89 -48.31 -0.94 8.32
C LEU A 89 -47.21 -1.98 8.52
N LYS A 90 -47.32 -3.12 7.82
CA LYS A 90 -46.24 -4.12 7.78
C LYS A 90 -45.08 -3.54 6.96
N LEU A 91 -43.91 -3.46 7.57
CA LEU A 91 -42.70 -2.97 6.92
C LEU A 91 -42.32 -3.87 5.72
N PRO A 92 -41.89 -3.28 4.58
CA PRO A 92 -41.40 -4.06 3.44
C PRO A 92 -40.18 -4.92 3.81
N LEU A 93 -40.01 -6.05 3.10
CA LEU A 93 -38.89 -6.97 3.34
C LEU A 93 -37.49 -6.31 3.31
N PRO A 94 -37.16 -5.41 2.36
CA PRO A 94 -35.85 -4.74 2.35
C PRO A 94 -35.58 -3.93 3.63
N THR A 95 -36.62 -3.24 4.14
CA THR A 95 -36.55 -2.45 5.37
C THR A 95 -36.39 -3.34 6.60
N VAL A 96 -37.10 -4.48 6.65
CA VAL A 96 -36.97 -5.45 7.75
C VAL A 96 -35.58 -6.09 7.79
N LEU A 97 -35.02 -6.45 6.64
CA LEU A 97 -33.67 -7.00 6.55
C LEU A 97 -32.64 -5.99 7.07
N LEU A 98 -32.75 -4.72 6.65
CA LEU A 98 -31.89 -3.64 7.15
C LEU A 98 -32.01 -3.45 8.66
N ILE A 99 -33.23 -3.43 9.21
CA ILE A 99 -33.46 -3.29 10.67
C ILE A 99 -32.84 -4.48 11.42
N LYS A 100 -32.99 -5.71 10.92
CA LYS A 100 -32.37 -6.89 11.52
C LYS A 100 -30.84 -6.81 11.51
N SER A 101 -30.24 -6.35 10.42
CA SER A 101 -28.79 -6.11 10.34
C SER A 101 -28.34 -5.05 11.35
N VAL A 102 -29.08 -3.94 11.49
CA VAL A 102 -28.79 -2.89 12.48
C VAL A 102 -28.96 -3.40 13.92
N ALA A 103 -30.04 -4.14 14.19
CA ALA A 103 -30.29 -4.73 15.51
C ALA A 103 -29.19 -5.73 15.90
N PHE A 104 -28.69 -6.51 14.94
CA PHE A 104 -27.53 -7.37 15.14
C PHE A 104 -26.28 -6.55 15.47
N LEU A 105 -25.97 -5.50 14.71
CA LEU A 105 -24.82 -4.62 15.00
C LEU A 105 -24.94 -3.93 16.37
N ASN A 106 -26.11 -3.41 16.73
CA ASN A 106 -26.34 -2.77 18.02
C ASN A 106 -26.35 -3.75 19.19
N HIS A 107 -26.78 -5.00 18.99
CA HIS A 107 -26.75 -6.01 20.04
C HIS A 107 -25.32 -6.48 20.33
N TYR A 108 -24.49 -6.62 19.29
CA TYR A 108 -23.10 -7.06 19.39
C TYR A 108 -22.08 -5.90 19.38
N TRP A 109 -22.54 -4.65 19.51
CA TRP A 109 -21.68 -3.47 19.42
C TRP A 109 -20.55 -3.47 20.47
N TRP A 110 -20.80 -4.03 21.65
CA TRP A 110 -19.85 -4.16 22.75
C TRP A 110 -18.76 -5.21 22.51
N ILE A 111 -18.98 -6.15 21.58
CA ILE A 111 -17.97 -7.11 21.14
C ILE A 111 -16.93 -6.42 20.25
N PHE A 112 -17.31 -5.40 19.48
CA PHE A 112 -16.37 -4.67 18.61
C PHE A 112 -15.19 -4.04 19.37
N PRO A 113 -15.35 -3.24 20.43
CA PRO A 113 -14.21 -2.68 21.16
C PRO A 113 -13.40 -3.76 21.88
N LEU A 114 -14.02 -4.87 22.30
CA LEU A 114 -13.32 -5.98 22.94
C LEU A 114 -12.43 -6.74 21.93
N VAL A 115 -12.98 -7.10 20.76
CA VAL A 115 -12.23 -7.71 19.65
C VAL A 115 -11.18 -6.75 19.10
N PHE A 116 -11.53 -5.47 18.93
CA PHE A 116 -10.61 -4.45 18.44
C PHE A 116 -9.47 -4.21 19.44
N GLY A 117 -9.76 -4.17 20.74
CA GLY A 117 -8.77 -4.09 21.81
C GLY A 117 -7.86 -5.31 21.84
N MET A 118 -8.43 -6.52 21.75
CA MET A 118 -7.66 -7.77 21.72
C MET A 118 -6.79 -7.87 20.46
N PHE A 119 -7.31 -7.42 19.32
CA PHE A 119 -6.55 -7.27 18.08
C PHE A 119 -5.42 -6.25 18.22
N PHE A 120 -5.67 -5.08 18.83
CA PHE A 120 -4.66 -4.04 19.00
C PHE A 120 -3.55 -4.49 19.96
N VAL A 121 -3.91 -5.13 21.08
CA VAL A 121 -2.96 -5.71 22.03
C VAL A 121 -2.16 -6.84 21.37
N GLY A 122 -2.81 -7.76 20.66
CA GLY A 122 -2.14 -8.82 19.92
C GLY A 122 -1.19 -8.27 18.85
N PHE A 123 -1.63 -7.29 18.08
CA PHE A 123 -0.81 -6.60 17.08
C PHE A 123 0.37 -5.86 17.71
N PHE A 124 0.17 -5.23 18.88
CA PHE A 124 1.23 -4.54 19.61
C PHE A 124 2.26 -5.52 20.18
N LEU A 125 1.81 -6.65 20.75
CA LEU A 125 2.68 -7.74 21.20
C LEU A 125 3.48 -8.35 20.04
N LEU A 126 2.85 -8.52 18.88
CA LEU A 126 3.54 -8.98 17.67
C LEU A 126 4.59 -7.96 17.18
N LYS A 127 4.35 -6.65 17.30
CA LYS A 127 5.33 -5.61 16.94
C LYS A 127 6.54 -5.58 17.87
N LEU A 128 6.39 -5.99 19.13
CA LEU A 128 7.47 -6.05 20.11
C LEU A 128 8.40 -7.25 19.89
N SER A 129 7.91 -8.34 19.29
CA SER A 129 8.70 -9.53 18.96
C SER A 129 9.31 -9.42 17.55
N GLU A 130 10.59 -9.76 17.38
CA GLU A 130 11.21 -9.80 16.05
C GLU A 130 10.52 -10.81 15.11
N LYS A 131 10.14 -11.99 15.63
CA LYS A 131 9.39 -13.00 14.88
C LYS A 131 7.99 -12.51 14.54
N GLY A 132 7.33 -11.78 15.46
CA GLY A 132 6.02 -11.19 15.23
C GLY A 132 6.05 -10.08 14.18
N LYS A 133 7.07 -9.22 14.22
CA LYS A 133 7.29 -8.17 13.22
C LYS A 133 7.58 -8.76 11.83
N PHE A 134 8.39 -9.82 11.76
CA PHE A 134 8.64 -10.55 10.51
C PHE A 134 7.36 -11.21 9.96
N PHE A 135 6.52 -11.79 10.84
CA PHE A 135 5.23 -12.34 10.44
C PHE A 135 4.28 -11.26 9.89
N LEU A 136 4.14 -10.13 10.59
CA LEU A 136 3.33 -9.00 10.13
C LEU A 136 3.81 -8.46 8.77
N ASP A 137 5.12 -8.30 8.62
CA ASP A 137 5.74 -7.87 7.37
C ASP A 137 5.53 -8.89 6.23
N SER A 138 5.50 -10.18 6.54
CA SER A 138 5.21 -11.25 5.57
C SER A 138 3.74 -11.27 5.16
N VAL A 139 2.81 -11.11 6.11
CA VAL A 139 1.37 -11.00 5.85
C VAL A 139 1.07 -9.77 4.98
N MET A 140 1.75 -8.65 5.24
CA MET A 140 1.58 -7.43 4.45
C MET A 140 1.85 -7.65 2.96
N TYR A 141 2.88 -8.43 2.60
CA TYR A 141 3.16 -8.77 1.20
C TYR A 141 2.20 -9.79 0.59
N LYS A 142 1.48 -10.56 1.41
CA LYS A 142 0.47 -11.53 0.95
C LYS A 142 -0.91 -10.91 0.76
N MET A 143 -1.13 -9.66 1.19
CA MET A 143 -2.40 -8.99 0.98
C MET A 143 -2.64 -8.79 -0.53
N PRO A 144 -3.81 -9.17 -1.06
CA PRO A 144 -4.12 -8.98 -2.47
C PRO A 144 -4.08 -7.49 -2.82
N ILE A 145 -3.57 -7.17 -4.01
CA ILE A 145 -3.43 -5.82 -4.56
C ILE A 145 -2.39 -4.96 -3.82
N PHE A 146 -2.58 -4.68 -2.53
CA PHE A 146 -1.68 -3.82 -1.74
C PHE A 146 -0.33 -4.46 -1.45
N GLY A 147 -0.28 -5.76 -1.14
CA GLY A 147 0.98 -6.45 -0.85
C GLY A 147 1.90 -6.52 -2.06
N THR A 148 1.32 -6.84 -3.22
CA THR A 148 2.02 -6.84 -4.51
C THR A 148 2.50 -5.44 -4.87
N LEU A 149 1.69 -4.39 -4.66
CA LEU A 149 2.08 -3.01 -4.91
C LEU A 149 3.29 -2.62 -4.06
N ILE A 150 3.22 -2.84 -2.74
CA ILE A 150 4.31 -2.49 -1.81
C ILE A 150 5.59 -3.26 -2.17
N LEU A 151 5.51 -4.56 -2.47
CA LEU A 151 6.67 -5.34 -2.89
C LEU A 151 7.27 -4.81 -4.20
N THR A 152 6.43 -4.54 -5.20
CA THR A 152 6.86 -4.02 -6.50
C THR A 152 7.50 -2.64 -6.36
N SER A 153 6.94 -1.76 -5.51
CA SER A 153 7.53 -0.46 -5.17
C SER A 153 8.87 -0.61 -4.45
N ASN A 154 8.98 -1.51 -3.48
CA ASN A 154 10.24 -1.77 -2.78
C ASN A 154 11.32 -2.30 -3.73
N LEU A 155 10.96 -3.17 -4.68
CA LEU A 155 11.89 -3.64 -5.72
C LEU A 155 12.30 -2.49 -6.66
N ALA A 156 11.37 -1.64 -7.10
CA ALA A 156 11.69 -0.47 -7.92
C ALA A 156 12.72 0.43 -7.22
N PHE A 157 12.47 0.77 -5.95
CA PHE A 157 13.39 1.57 -5.15
C PHE A 157 14.73 0.87 -4.96
N PHE A 158 14.73 -0.42 -4.60
CA PHE A 158 15.95 -1.19 -4.36
C PHE A 158 16.87 -1.18 -5.57
N PHE A 159 16.35 -1.48 -6.76
CA PHE A 159 17.16 -1.52 -7.97
C PHE A 159 17.60 -0.15 -8.46
N GLU A 160 16.80 0.91 -8.23
CA GLU A 160 17.22 2.28 -8.52
C GLU A 160 18.40 2.69 -7.63
N TYR A 161 18.33 2.40 -6.32
CA TYR A 161 19.42 2.65 -5.38
C TYR A 161 20.67 1.84 -5.72
N GLU A 162 20.52 0.56 -6.06
CA GLU A 162 21.63 -0.31 -6.42
C GLU A 162 22.32 0.18 -7.69
N ALA A 163 21.56 0.51 -8.74
CA ALA A 163 22.10 1.09 -9.96
C ALA A 163 22.89 2.38 -9.72
N LEU A 164 22.36 3.28 -8.89
CA LEU A 164 23.00 4.55 -8.56
C LEU A 164 24.32 4.34 -7.81
N LEU A 165 24.34 3.50 -6.77
CA LEU A 165 25.55 3.23 -6.00
C LEU A 165 26.63 2.54 -6.86
N LEU A 166 26.24 1.59 -7.71
CA LEU A 166 27.15 0.93 -8.64
C LEU A 166 27.73 1.91 -9.67
N ARG A 167 26.92 2.82 -10.21
CA ARG A 167 27.37 3.84 -11.18
C ARG A 167 28.44 4.78 -10.61
N VAL A 168 28.35 5.07 -9.31
CA VAL A 168 29.32 5.91 -8.58
C VAL A 168 30.50 5.09 -8.03
N GLY A 169 30.61 3.81 -8.40
CA GLY A 169 31.76 2.96 -8.13
C GLY A 169 31.74 2.23 -6.78
N VAL A 170 30.61 2.24 -6.07
CA VAL A 170 30.45 1.45 -4.84
C VAL A 170 30.41 -0.03 -5.20
N SER A 171 31.18 -0.87 -4.50
CA SER A 171 31.11 -2.32 -4.68
C SER A 171 29.76 -2.89 -4.26
N ILE A 172 29.25 -3.91 -4.97
CA ILE A 172 27.96 -4.57 -4.72
C ILE A 172 27.72 -4.97 -3.24
N THR A 173 28.74 -5.45 -2.54
CA THR A 173 28.59 -5.88 -1.14
C THR A 173 28.37 -4.71 -0.18
N ASN A 174 29.03 -3.57 -0.46
CA ASN A 174 28.88 -2.33 0.30
C ASN A 174 27.55 -1.64 -0.04
N SER A 175 27.13 -1.62 -1.31
CA SER A 175 25.84 -1.04 -1.70
C SER A 175 24.68 -1.79 -1.04
N LEU A 176 24.69 -3.12 -1.03
CA LEU A 176 23.67 -3.92 -0.34
C LEU A 176 23.61 -3.62 1.17
N ASP A 177 24.75 -3.41 1.83
CA ASP A 177 24.80 -3.03 3.25
C ASP A 177 24.26 -1.62 3.53
N ILE A 178 24.48 -0.68 2.60
CA ILE A 178 23.91 0.68 2.66
C ILE A 178 22.39 0.62 2.48
N ILE A 179 21.93 -0.05 1.41
CA ILE A 179 20.51 -0.09 1.03
C ILE A 179 19.66 -0.84 2.05
N LYS A 180 20.18 -1.90 2.67
CA LYS A 180 19.51 -2.63 3.76
C LYS A 180 19.01 -1.72 4.87
N LYS A 181 19.71 -0.62 5.16
CA LYS A 181 19.32 0.36 6.19
C LYS A 181 18.17 1.26 5.75
N ALA A 182 17.98 1.46 4.44
CA ALA A 182 16.93 2.32 3.88
C ALA A 182 15.53 1.70 3.95
N PHE A 183 15.43 0.37 3.90
CA PHE A 183 14.14 -0.33 4.00
C PHE A 183 13.68 -0.46 5.45
N LYS A 184 12.36 -0.58 5.70
CA LYS A 184 11.80 -0.82 7.05
C LYS A 184 11.30 -2.26 7.23
N ASN A 185 10.82 -2.86 6.16
CA ASN A 185 10.23 -4.20 6.15
C ASN A 185 11.32 -5.28 6.36
N LEU A 186 11.15 -6.11 7.39
CA LEU A 186 12.12 -7.12 7.80
C LEU A 186 12.26 -8.27 6.80
N VAL A 187 11.20 -8.64 6.09
CA VAL A 187 11.25 -9.68 5.06
C VAL A 187 12.17 -9.24 3.92
N PHE A 188 12.04 -7.99 3.48
CA PHE A 188 12.91 -7.41 2.46
C PHE A 188 14.36 -7.28 2.96
N LYS A 189 14.55 -6.78 4.19
CA LYS A 189 15.90 -6.69 4.80
C LYS A 189 16.59 -8.04 4.88
N SER A 190 15.89 -9.06 5.37
CA SER A 190 16.45 -10.41 5.50
C SER A 190 16.82 -10.99 4.13
N ALA A 191 16.01 -10.75 3.10
CA ALA A 191 16.35 -11.18 1.75
C ALA A 191 17.61 -10.48 1.22
N VAL A 192 17.75 -9.16 1.43
CA VAL A 192 18.95 -8.40 1.04
C VAL A 192 20.19 -8.87 1.82
N GLU A 193 20.06 -9.11 3.13
CA GLU A 193 21.14 -9.63 3.98
C GLU A 193 21.61 -11.01 3.49
N ASN A 194 20.69 -11.96 3.31
CA ASN A 194 21.01 -13.31 2.85
C ASN A 194 21.70 -13.30 1.47
N THR A 195 21.28 -12.38 0.59
CA THR A 195 21.93 -12.16 -0.71
C THR A 195 23.35 -11.63 -0.51
N ASN A 196 23.54 -10.61 0.34
CA ASN A 196 24.86 -10.01 0.60
C ASN A 196 25.83 -11.03 1.22
N GLU A 197 25.38 -11.80 2.22
CA GLU A 197 26.17 -12.88 2.82
C GLU A 197 26.56 -13.95 1.80
N SER A 198 25.65 -14.33 0.89
CA SER A 198 25.97 -15.31 -0.16
C SER A 198 27.07 -14.79 -1.10
N ILE A 199 27.02 -13.51 -1.49
CA ILE A 199 28.05 -12.88 -2.34
C ILE A 199 29.38 -12.80 -1.61
N LYS A 200 29.38 -12.39 -0.33
CA LYS A 200 30.59 -12.34 0.52
C LYS A 200 31.25 -13.72 0.66
N ASN A 201 30.45 -14.79 0.64
CA ASN A 201 30.92 -16.18 0.64
C ASN A 201 31.35 -16.70 -0.74
N GLY A 202 31.44 -15.85 -1.76
CA GLY A 202 31.95 -16.20 -3.09
C GLY A 202 30.91 -16.79 -4.05
N MET A 203 29.62 -16.78 -3.69
CA MET A 203 28.57 -17.18 -4.62
C MET A 203 28.34 -16.11 -5.70
N GLY A 204 28.08 -16.55 -6.93
CA GLY A 204 27.71 -15.65 -8.03
C GLY A 204 26.50 -14.78 -7.67
N LEU A 205 26.41 -13.61 -8.29
CA LEU A 205 25.40 -12.60 -8.01
C LEU A 205 23.99 -13.12 -8.33
N SER A 206 23.80 -13.64 -9.53
CA SER A 206 22.50 -14.17 -9.96
C SER A 206 22.02 -15.36 -9.11
N GLU A 207 22.94 -16.24 -8.70
CA GLU A 207 22.70 -17.35 -7.78
C GLU A 207 22.31 -16.85 -6.37
N SER A 208 23.00 -15.82 -5.87
CA SER A 208 22.73 -15.23 -4.56
C SER A 208 21.32 -14.61 -4.49
N PHE A 209 20.91 -13.89 -5.53
CA PHE A 209 19.55 -13.36 -5.64
C PHE A 209 18.49 -14.47 -5.76
N ARG A 210 18.78 -15.58 -6.47
CA ARG A 210 17.85 -16.69 -6.67
C ARG A 210 17.39 -17.36 -5.37
N LYS A 211 18.21 -17.34 -4.31
CA LYS A 211 17.86 -17.93 -3.01
C LYS A 211 16.65 -17.29 -2.33
N ASN A 212 16.32 -16.05 -2.67
CA ASN A 212 15.26 -15.30 -2.00
C ASN A 212 14.03 -15.15 -2.92
N LYS A 213 12.87 -15.63 -2.45
CA LYS A 213 11.61 -15.66 -3.22
C LYS A 213 11.06 -14.30 -3.64
N ILE A 214 11.54 -13.22 -3.03
CA ILE A 214 11.10 -11.85 -3.38
C ILE A 214 11.65 -11.40 -4.74
N PHE A 215 12.72 -12.03 -5.24
CA PHE A 215 13.32 -11.71 -6.53
C PHE A 215 12.74 -12.62 -7.61
N GLU A 216 11.89 -12.04 -8.47
CA GLU A 216 11.21 -12.76 -9.55
C GLU A 216 12.20 -13.30 -10.61
N PRO A 217 11.84 -14.35 -11.38
CA PRO A 217 12.71 -14.91 -12.43
C PRO A 217 13.22 -13.88 -13.46
N PHE A 218 12.44 -12.83 -13.73
CA PHE A 218 12.86 -11.73 -14.57
C PHE A 218 14.11 -11.01 -14.01
N ILE A 219 14.10 -10.66 -12.72
CA ILE A 219 15.23 -10.04 -12.02
C ILE A 219 16.48 -10.92 -12.15
N ILE A 220 16.35 -12.20 -11.84
CA ILE A 220 17.47 -13.16 -11.84
C ILE A 220 18.09 -13.25 -13.25
N ARG A 221 17.27 -13.25 -14.31
CA ARG A 221 17.75 -13.28 -15.70
C ARG A 221 18.52 -12.02 -16.07
N MET A 222 18.03 -10.84 -15.69
CA MET A 222 18.70 -9.58 -15.98
C MET A 222 20.03 -9.48 -15.23
N ILE A 223 20.06 -9.87 -13.95
CA ILE A 223 21.29 -9.93 -13.17
C ILE A 223 22.30 -10.90 -13.79
N SER A 224 21.85 -12.10 -14.19
CA SER A 224 22.72 -13.09 -14.85
C SER A 224 23.28 -12.59 -16.18
N ALA A 225 22.49 -11.84 -16.96
CA ALA A 225 22.97 -11.22 -18.19
C ALA A 225 24.07 -10.19 -17.89
N GLY A 226 23.84 -9.30 -16.92
CA GLY A 226 24.83 -8.28 -16.53
C GLY A 226 26.09 -8.90 -15.92
N GLU A 227 25.96 -10.02 -15.18
CA GLU A 227 27.08 -10.73 -14.58
C GLU A 227 27.99 -11.32 -15.66
N LYS A 228 27.41 -11.78 -16.77
CA LYS A 228 28.16 -12.32 -17.91
C LYS A 228 28.76 -11.24 -18.80
N THR A 229 28.09 -10.11 -18.98
CA THR A 229 28.55 -9.02 -19.86
C THR A 229 29.39 -7.97 -19.13
N GLY A 230 29.45 -8.01 -17.80
CA GLY A 230 30.11 -6.98 -16.99
C GLY A 230 29.31 -5.69 -16.84
N GLU A 231 28.04 -5.65 -17.28
CA GLU A 231 27.20 -4.45 -17.32
C GLU A 231 26.09 -4.48 -16.25
N ILE A 232 26.45 -4.82 -15.00
CA ILE A 232 25.47 -4.95 -13.90
C ILE A 232 24.72 -3.65 -13.64
N ASP A 233 25.40 -2.51 -13.63
CA ASP A 233 24.83 -1.17 -13.43
C ASP A 233 23.69 -0.87 -14.43
N LYS A 234 23.89 -1.20 -15.70
CA LYS A 234 22.87 -1.05 -16.75
C LYS A 234 21.68 -1.99 -16.52
N GLN A 235 21.95 -3.24 -16.13
CA GLN A 235 20.88 -4.21 -15.87
C GLN A 235 20.06 -3.82 -14.62
N MET A 236 20.69 -3.36 -13.55
CA MET A 236 19.99 -2.84 -12.37
C MET A 236 19.10 -1.64 -12.73
N SER A 237 19.60 -0.71 -13.55
CA SER A 237 18.82 0.43 -14.04
C SER A 237 17.60 -0.01 -14.87
N TYR A 238 17.77 -1.02 -15.73
CA TYR A 238 16.67 -1.56 -16.53
C TYR A 238 15.60 -2.23 -15.67
N ILE A 239 16.00 -2.98 -14.64
CA ILE A 239 15.08 -3.60 -13.68
C ILE A 239 14.32 -2.48 -12.93
N ALA A 240 15.02 -1.47 -12.43
CA ALA A 240 14.42 -0.34 -11.72
C ALA A 240 13.31 0.33 -12.53
N ASN A 241 13.60 0.70 -13.79
CA ASN A 241 12.63 1.33 -14.68
C ASN A 241 11.44 0.41 -15.03
N SER A 242 11.71 -0.89 -15.21
CA SER A 242 10.66 -1.88 -15.48
C SER A 242 9.70 -2.01 -14.30
N TYR A 243 10.23 -2.03 -13.06
CA TYR A 243 9.42 -2.10 -11.85
C TYR A 243 8.71 -0.76 -11.56
N TYR A 244 9.33 0.38 -11.83
CA TYR A 244 8.67 1.70 -11.77
C TYR A 244 7.43 1.73 -12.68
N THR A 245 7.57 1.28 -13.92
CA THR A 245 6.46 1.18 -14.88
C THR A 245 5.39 0.19 -14.38
N LYS A 246 5.79 -0.93 -13.78
CA LYS A 246 4.88 -1.92 -13.19
C LYS A 246 4.08 -1.33 -12.03
N VAL A 247 4.70 -0.51 -11.16
CA VAL A 247 4.03 0.22 -10.07
C VAL A 247 2.98 1.17 -10.64
N ASN A 248 3.34 2.01 -11.61
CA ASN A 248 2.40 2.97 -12.20
C ASN A 248 1.20 2.29 -12.85
N ARG A 249 1.43 1.18 -13.57
CA ARG A 249 0.34 0.38 -14.13
C ARG A 249 -0.54 -0.25 -13.06
N MET A 250 0.03 -0.75 -11.97
CA MET A 250 -0.76 -1.30 -10.86
C MET A 250 -1.65 -0.22 -10.23
N VAL A 251 -1.11 0.97 -10.03
CA VAL A 251 -1.86 2.12 -9.49
C VAL A 251 -3.01 2.49 -10.43
N GLU A 252 -2.77 2.60 -11.73
CA GLU A 252 -3.81 2.89 -12.74
C GLU A 252 -4.90 1.81 -12.79
N VAL A 253 -4.52 0.53 -12.70
CA VAL A 253 -5.49 -0.59 -12.67
C VAL A 253 -6.33 -0.54 -11.39
N MET A 254 -5.73 -0.17 -10.25
CA MET A 254 -6.46 0.02 -9.01
C MET A 254 -7.51 1.13 -9.15
N GLU A 255 -7.15 2.28 -9.72
CA GLU A 255 -8.11 3.37 -9.99
C GLU A 255 -9.28 2.89 -10.85
N LYS A 256 -8.98 2.25 -12.00
CA LYS A 256 -9.99 1.76 -12.96
C LYS A 256 -10.88 0.66 -12.42
N THR A 257 -10.42 -0.11 -11.43
CA THR A 257 -11.19 -1.22 -10.84
C THR A 257 -12.00 -0.77 -9.62
N ILE A 258 -11.44 0.14 -8.81
CA ILE A 258 -12.10 0.63 -7.60
C ILE A 258 -13.34 1.44 -7.95
N GLU A 259 -13.27 2.31 -8.95
CA GLU A 259 -14.39 3.20 -9.32
C GLU A 259 -15.67 2.42 -9.67
N PRO A 260 -15.68 1.44 -10.59
CA PRO A 260 -16.87 0.64 -10.88
C PRO A 260 -17.41 -0.12 -9.68
N ILE A 261 -16.53 -0.63 -8.80
CA ILE A 261 -16.95 -1.34 -7.58
C ILE A 261 -17.68 -0.37 -6.66
N VAL A 262 -17.09 0.80 -6.39
CA VAL A 262 -17.67 1.81 -5.51
C VAL A 262 -19.00 2.31 -6.06
N LEU A 263 -19.07 2.63 -7.36
CA LEU A 263 -20.32 3.04 -8.03
C LEU A 263 -21.40 1.96 -7.97
N THR A 264 -21.02 0.70 -8.17
CA THR A 264 -21.96 -0.43 -8.11
C THR A 264 -22.52 -0.59 -6.71
N ILE A 265 -21.67 -0.57 -5.68
CA ILE A 265 -22.14 -0.70 -4.29
C ILE A 265 -22.98 0.52 -3.90
N ALA A 266 -22.57 1.73 -4.29
CA ALA A 266 -23.35 2.94 -4.05
C ALA A 266 -24.72 2.89 -4.75
N GLY A 267 -24.78 2.41 -5.99
CA GLY A 267 -26.02 2.24 -6.75
C GLY A 267 -26.96 1.21 -6.13
N VAL A 268 -26.44 0.04 -5.73
CA VAL A 268 -27.23 -0.98 -5.00
C VAL A 268 -27.73 -0.42 -3.67
N PHE A 269 -26.87 0.28 -2.93
CA PHE A 269 -27.24 0.91 -1.66
C PHE A 269 -28.35 1.96 -1.86
N PHE A 270 -28.20 2.84 -2.83
CA PHE A 270 -29.21 3.84 -3.19
C PHE A 270 -30.52 3.18 -3.62
N PHE A 271 -30.47 2.12 -4.42
CA PHE A 271 -31.65 1.37 -4.84
C PHE A 271 -32.41 0.77 -3.64
N ILE A 272 -31.70 0.19 -2.67
CA ILE A 272 -32.31 -0.31 -1.43
C ILE A 272 -32.98 0.83 -0.65
N ILE A 273 -32.33 1.99 -0.55
CA ILE A 273 -32.91 3.19 0.10
C ILE A 273 -34.22 3.58 -0.59
N VAL A 274 -34.19 3.72 -1.92
CA VAL A 274 -35.36 4.15 -2.70
C VAL A 274 -36.51 3.16 -2.54
N LEU A 275 -36.25 1.85 -2.58
CA LEU A 275 -37.30 0.84 -2.34
C LEU A 275 -37.84 0.90 -0.91
N ALA A 276 -36.97 1.10 0.09
CA ALA A 276 -37.37 1.24 1.49
C ALA A 276 -38.26 2.48 1.72
N LEU A 277 -38.13 3.52 0.87
CA LEU A 277 -38.93 4.75 0.93
C LEU A 277 -40.21 4.68 0.10
N ILE A 278 -40.12 4.29 -1.17
CA ILE A 278 -41.24 4.37 -2.11
C ILE A 278 -42.28 3.30 -1.83
N VAL A 279 -41.88 2.07 -1.49
CA VAL A 279 -42.83 0.96 -1.30
C VAL A 279 -43.84 1.27 -0.18
N PRO A 280 -43.45 1.75 1.02
CA PRO A 280 -44.42 2.14 2.04
C PRO A 280 -45.32 3.31 1.63
N VAL A 281 -44.78 4.30 0.92
CA VAL A 281 -45.56 5.46 0.43
C VAL A 281 -46.65 4.98 -0.54
N TYR A 282 -46.31 4.09 -1.46
CA TYR A 282 -47.28 3.51 -2.38
C TYR A 282 -48.37 2.71 -1.65
N GLN A 283 -48.00 1.93 -0.64
CA GLN A 283 -48.96 1.20 0.20
C GLN A 283 -49.89 2.14 0.99
N LEU A 284 -49.39 3.31 1.40
CA LEU A 284 -50.20 4.31 2.09
C LEU A 284 -51.22 4.94 1.13
N VAL A 285 -50.79 5.35 -0.06
CA VAL A 285 -51.67 5.93 -1.09
C VAL A 285 -52.72 4.90 -1.54
N SER A 286 -52.34 3.64 -1.76
CA SER A 286 -53.28 2.61 -2.21
C SER A 286 -54.32 2.26 -1.15
N LYS A 287 -53.94 2.19 0.13
CA LYS A 287 -54.90 2.02 1.23
C LYS A 287 -55.85 3.19 1.38
N MET A 288 -55.39 4.43 1.18
CA MET A 288 -56.27 5.60 1.22
C MET A 288 -57.19 5.69 0.00
N GLY A 289 -56.75 5.24 -1.17
CA GLY A 289 -57.56 5.16 -2.38
C GLY A 289 -58.64 4.07 -2.36
N ALA A 290 -58.42 2.99 -1.61
CA ALA A 290 -59.37 1.89 -1.44
C ALA A 290 -60.47 2.15 -0.39
N VAL A 291 -60.42 3.28 0.34
CA VAL A 291 -61.41 3.69 1.37
C VAL A 291 -62.47 4.65 0.78
N ARG A 292 -62.63 4.65 -0.55
CA ARG A 292 -63.75 5.28 -1.25
C ARG A 292 -64.61 4.23 -1.93
#